data_AF-V9G856-F1
#
_entry.id   AF-V9G856-F1
#
_cell.length_a   1.000
_cell.length_b   1.000
_cell.length_c   1.000
_cell.angle_alpha   90.00
_cell.angle_beta   90.00
_cell.angle_gamma   90.00
#
_symmetry.space_group_name_H-M   'P 1'
#
loop_
_entity.id
_entity.type
_entity.pdbx_description
1 polymer ?
#
loop_
_entity_poly.entity_id
_entity_poly.type
_entity_poly.pdbx_seq_one_letter_code
_entity_poly.pdbx_strand_id
1 'polypeptide(L)'
;MTVEIIKVYKEHVPPARLIGKRYTEEDRNAMGSFADQWQTWFANDWFEEIAKLGTLQEVQRSSFGMMRMTGNQFEYWIGMLFPQDTEVPAGFRHADLADADVGICWIYGNATQVNSTG
;
A
#
# COMPACT_ATOMS: atom_id res chain seq x y z
N MET A 1 -0.88 -4.20 26.24
CA MET A 1 0.40 -3.96 25.52
C MET A 1 0.16 -2.86 24.51
N THR A 2 1.10 -1.91 24.38
CA THR A 2 0.95 -0.62 23.68
C THR A 2 1.63 -0.66 22.30
N VAL A 3 1.09 0.11 21.35
CA VAL A 3 1.73 0.37 20.05
C VAL A 3 2.75 1.49 20.26
N GLU A 4 3.97 1.34 19.74
CA GLU A 4 5.05 2.31 19.93
C GLU A 4 5.65 2.75 18.59
N ILE A 5 5.90 4.06 18.46
CA ILE A 5 6.66 4.60 17.33
C ILE A 5 8.13 4.50 17.70
N ILE A 6 8.87 3.64 17.01
CA ILE A 6 10.26 3.31 17.34
C ILE A 6 11.28 4.13 16.54
N LYS A 7 10.86 4.71 15.41
CA LYS A 7 11.73 5.53 14.56
C LYS A 7 10.91 6.46 13.69
N VAL A 8 11.31 7.72 13.61
CA VAL A 8 10.76 8.68 12.65
C VAL A 8 11.92 9.36 11.94
N TYR A 9 11.87 9.41 10.61
CA TYR A 9 12.87 10.11 9.82
C TYR A 9 12.28 10.59 8.50
N LYS A 10 12.94 11.57 7.89
CA LYS A 10 12.64 12.04 6.55
C LYS A 10 13.47 11.21 5.57
N GLU A 11 12.84 10.70 4.53
CA GLU A 11 13.51 10.01 3.43
C GLU A 11 13.06 10.62 2.10
N HIS A 12 14.02 10.79 1.20
CA HIS A 12 13.74 11.17 -0.16
C HIS A 12 13.42 9.90 -0.95
N VAL A 13 12.21 9.82 -1.51
CA VAL A 13 11.75 8.65 -2.24
C VAL A 13 11.72 8.99 -3.73
N PRO A 14 12.47 8.24 -4.57
CA PRO A 14 12.47 8.47 -6.00
C PRO A 14 11.10 8.15 -6.60
N PRO A 15 10.83 8.61 -7.84
CA PRO A 15 9.60 8.27 -8.52
C PRO A 15 9.37 6.76 -8.58
N ALA A 16 8.16 6.34 -8.20
CA ALA A 16 7.78 4.95 -8.14
C ALA A 16 6.36 4.77 -8.63
N ARG A 17 6.02 3.55 -9.04
CA ARG A 17 4.67 3.17 -9.44
C ARG A 17 4.13 2.13 -8.49
N LEU A 18 3.00 2.41 -7.87
CA LEU A 18 2.24 1.38 -7.15
C LEU A 18 1.37 0.65 -8.16
N ILE A 19 1.61 -0.64 -8.36
CA ILE A 19 0.75 -1.51 -9.17
C ILE A 19 -0.16 -2.28 -8.23
N GLY A 20 -1.47 -2.22 -8.48
CA GLY A 20 -2.45 -2.92 -7.68
C GLY A 20 -3.89 -2.55 -8.00
N LYS A 21 -4.71 -2.43 -6.98
CA LYS A 21 -6.15 -2.16 -7.11
C LYS A 21 -6.51 -0.93 -6.29
N ARG A 22 -7.39 -0.12 -6.86
CA ARG A 22 -7.90 1.13 -6.27
C ARG A 22 -9.30 0.90 -5.72
N TYR A 23 -9.47 1.31 -4.48
CA TYR A 23 -10.68 1.30 -3.68
C TYR A 23 -11.04 2.72 -3.25
N THR A 24 -12.31 2.92 -2.95
CA THR A 24 -12.91 4.21 -2.56
C THR A 24 -13.63 4.06 -1.22
N GLU A 25 -14.27 5.11 -0.74
CA GLU A 25 -15.06 5.03 0.49
C GLU A 25 -16.21 4.02 0.41
N GLU A 26 -16.74 3.76 -0.79
CA GLU A 26 -17.81 2.79 -1.04
C GLU A 26 -17.36 1.33 -0.82
N ASP A 27 -16.05 1.08 -0.90
CA ASP A 27 -15.47 -0.25 -0.73
C ASP A 27 -15.18 -0.57 0.76
N ARG A 28 -15.38 0.38 1.67
CA ARG A 28 -15.20 0.16 3.10
C ARG A 28 -16.27 -0.79 3.63
N ASN A 29 -15.88 -1.69 4.52
CA ASN A 29 -16.86 -2.54 5.20
C ASN A 29 -17.64 -1.77 6.28
N ALA A 30 -18.59 -2.44 6.95
CA ALA A 30 -19.42 -1.83 7.99
C ALA A 30 -18.64 -1.24 9.17
N MET A 31 -17.35 -1.62 9.33
CA MET A 31 -16.43 -1.08 10.33
C MET A 31 -15.51 0.01 9.77
N GLY A 32 -15.75 0.49 8.55
CA GLY A 32 -14.93 1.50 7.89
C GLY A 32 -13.57 1.01 7.41
N SER A 33 -13.32 -0.30 7.40
CA SER A 33 -12.01 -0.91 7.11
C SER A 33 -11.92 -1.48 5.70
N PHE A 34 -10.69 -1.63 5.21
CA PHE A 34 -10.35 -2.33 3.96
C PHE A 34 -9.85 -3.77 4.18
N ALA A 35 -10.08 -4.32 5.37
CA ALA A 35 -9.58 -5.64 5.76
C ALA A 35 -10.05 -6.75 4.81
N ASP A 36 -11.29 -6.69 4.33
CA ASP A 36 -11.85 -7.71 3.43
C ASP A 36 -11.14 -7.70 2.06
N GLN A 37 -10.75 -6.51 1.59
CA GLN A 37 -9.95 -6.36 0.37
C GLN A 37 -8.56 -6.93 0.59
N TRP A 38 -7.92 -6.66 1.72
CA TRP A 38 -6.63 -7.28 2.07
C TRP A 38 -6.72 -8.81 2.12
N GLN A 39 -7.75 -9.38 2.76
CA GLN A 39 -7.97 -10.83 2.78
C GLN A 39 -8.15 -11.39 1.37
N THR A 40 -8.90 -10.70 0.51
CA THR A 40 -9.10 -11.09 -0.89
C THR A 40 -7.78 -11.09 -1.66
N TRP A 41 -6.90 -10.11 -1.42
CA TRP A 41 -5.58 -10.03 -2.03
C TRP A 41 -4.70 -11.24 -1.68
N PHE A 42 -4.69 -11.64 -0.41
CA PHE A 42 -3.96 -12.84 0.02
C PHE A 42 -4.61 -14.13 -0.49
N ALA A 43 -5.95 -14.23 -0.48
CA ALA A 43 -6.66 -15.43 -0.90
C ALA A 43 -6.55 -15.72 -2.41
N ASN A 44 -6.32 -14.69 -3.24
CA ASN A 44 -6.15 -14.82 -4.69
C ASN A 44 -4.68 -14.80 -5.13
N ASP A 45 -3.72 -14.78 -4.20
CA ASP A 45 -2.28 -14.71 -4.51
C ASP A 45 -1.89 -13.54 -5.42
N TRP A 46 -2.65 -12.44 -5.41
CA TRP A 46 -2.42 -11.29 -6.31
C TRP A 46 -1.06 -10.62 -6.05
N PHE A 47 -0.57 -10.65 -4.81
CA PHE A 47 0.79 -10.20 -4.50
C PHE A 47 1.85 -11.04 -5.21
N GLU A 48 1.70 -12.37 -5.19
CA GLU A 48 2.63 -13.28 -5.87
C GLU A 48 2.55 -13.14 -7.39
N GLU A 49 1.37 -12.87 -7.93
CA GLU A 49 1.17 -12.61 -9.36
C GLU A 49 1.96 -11.37 -9.82
N ILE A 50 1.77 -10.23 -9.15
CA ILE A 50 2.45 -8.99 -9.54
C ILE A 50 3.93 -8.98 -9.11
N ALA A 51 4.31 -9.75 -8.09
CA ALA A 51 5.72 -9.89 -7.69
C ALA A 51 6.60 -10.49 -8.80
N LYS A 52 6.02 -11.27 -9.72
CA LYS A 52 6.71 -11.87 -10.88
C LYS A 52 7.23 -10.82 -11.87
N LEU A 53 6.69 -9.60 -11.85
CA LEU A 53 7.11 -8.51 -12.74
C LEU A 53 8.51 -7.95 -12.41
N GLY A 54 9.09 -8.35 -11.28
CA GLY A 54 10.35 -7.80 -10.78
C GLY A 54 10.10 -6.55 -9.96
N THR A 55 9.72 -6.75 -8.69
CA THR A 55 9.58 -5.66 -7.70
C THR A 55 10.91 -4.95 -7.49
N LEU A 56 10.85 -3.70 -7.04
CA LEU A 56 12.05 -2.97 -6.58
C LEU A 56 12.79 -3.82 -5.53
N GLN A 57 14.08 -4.07 -5.77
CA GLN A 57 14.92 -4.94 -4.93
C GLN A 57 15.03 -4.40 -3.49
N GLU A 58 14.90 -3.08 -3.35
CA GLU A 58 14.97 -2.31 -2.10
C GLU A 58 13.77 -2.53 -1.17
N VAL A 59 12.58 -2.81 -1.71
CA VAL A 59 11.34 -3.02 -0.91
C VAL A 59 10.94 -4.49 -0.77
N GLN A 60 11.83 -5.43 -1.15
CA GLN A 60 11.75 -6.88 -0.86
C GLN A 60 10.32 -7.47 -0.87
N ARG A 61 9.59 -7.30 -1.98
CA ARG A 61 8.23 -7.84 -2.14
C ARG A 61 7.24 -7.45 -1.01
N SER A 62 7.39 -6.27 -0.43
CA SER A 62 6.47 -5.80 0.60
C SER A 62 5.11 -5.45 -0.02
N SER A 63 4.03 -5.77 0.70
CA SER A 63 2.68 -5.30 0.37
C SER A 63 2.48 -3.89 0.91
N PHE A 64 1.88 -3.02 0.11
CA PHE A 64 1.65 -1.61 0.44
C PHE A 64 0.16 -1.29 0.46
N GLY A 65 -0.25 -0.57 1.50
CA GLY A 65 -1.49 0.19 1.54
C GLY A 65 -1.19 1.66 1.35
N MET A 66 -1.68 2.29 0.28
CA MET A 66 -1.47 3.71 0.01
C MET A 66 -2.78 4.46 0.06
N MET A 67 -2.84 5.47 0.91
CA MET A 67 -3.94 6.43 0.97
C MET A 67 -3.58 7.67 0.16
N ARG A 68 -4.44 8.05 -0.76
CA ARG A 68 -4.26 9.23 -1.61
C ARG A 68 -5.52 10.07 -1.60
N MET A 69 -5.34 11.38 -1.50
CA MET A 69 -6.41 12.36 -1.77
C MET A 69 -6.18 12.96 -3.15
N THR A 70 -7.12 12.74 -4.07
CA THR A 70 -7.09 13.36 -5.40
C THR A 70 -8.24 14.35 -5.48
N GLY A 71 -7.92 15.64 -5.32
CA GLY A 71 -8.92 16.68 -5.12
C GLY A 71 -9.73 16.43 -3.84
N ASN A 72 -11.04 16.22 -3.98
CA ASN A 72 -11.95 15.90 -2.87
C ASN A 72 -12.27 14.40 -2.74
N GLN A 73 -11.61 13.53 -3.51
CA GLN A 73 -11.87 12.10 -3.49
C GLN A 73 -10.77 11.35 -2.74
N PHE A 74 -11.19 10.52 -1.79
CA PHE A 74 -10.33 9.59 -1.09
C PHE A 74 -10.13 8.32 -1.92
N GLU A 75 -8.88 7.89 -2.03
CA GLU A 75 -8.49 6.65 -2.67
C GLU A 75 -7.66 5.81 -1.70
N TYR A 76 -8.01 4.53 -1.61
CA TYR A 76 -7.21 3.54 -0.93
C TYR A 76 -6.68 2.55 -1.96
N TRP A 77 -5.38 2.35 -1.99
CA TRP A 77 -4.71 1.46 -2.91
C TRP A 77 -4.07 0.32 -2.13
N ILE A 78 -4.27 -0.91 -2.61
CA ILE A 78 -3.54 -2.09 -2.15
C ILE A 78 -2.70 -2.58 -3.31
N GLY A 79 -1.42 -2.85 -3.09
CA GLY A 79 -0.52 -3.28 -4.15
C GLY A 79 0.94 -3.39 -3.73
N MET A 80 1.84 -3.30 -4.71
CA MET A 80 3.29 -3.33 -4.51
C MET A 80 3.95 -2.19 -5.30
N LEU A 81 5.15 -1.77 -4.87
CA LEU A 81 5.92 -0.72 -5.52
C LEU A 81 6.89 -1.28 -6.57
N PHE A 82 6.92 -0.60 -7.72
CA PHE A 82 7.70 -0.93 -8.90
C PHE A 82 8.38 0.33 -9.47
N PRO A 83 9.40 0.18 -10.32
CA PRO A 83 9.90 1.28 -11.14
C PRO A 83 8.76 1.99 -11.90
N GLN A 84 8.90 3.30 -12.12
CA GLN A 84 7.85 4.11 -12.76
C GLN A 84 7.43 3.57 -14.14
N ASP A 85 8.33 2.93 -14.88
CA ASP A 85 8.06 2.46 -16.24
C ASP A 85 7.59 0.99 -16.32
N THR A 86 7.28 0.36 -15.19
CA THR A 86 6.80 -1.02 -15.19
C THR A 86 5.42 -1.12 -15.85
N GLU A 87 5.28 -2.08 -16.77
CA GLU A 87 4.03 -2.38 -17.46
C GLU A 87 3.01 -3.00 -16.50
N VAL A 88 1.77 -2.52 -16.58
CA VAL A 88 0.70 -2.94 -15.69
C VAL A 88 0.05 -4.22 -16.24
N PRO A 89 0.04 -5.33 -15.47
CA PRO A 89 -0.61 -6.56 -15.91
C PRO A 89 -2.13 -6.38 -16.03
N ALA A 90 -2.74 -7.18 -16.92
CA ALA A 90 -4.19 -7.15 -17.12
C ALA A 90 -4.95 -7.43 -15.81
N GLY A 91 -6.01 -6.67 -15.56
CA GLY A 91 -6.80 -6.80 -14.32
C GLY A 91 -6.29 -6.00 -13.12
N PHE A 92 -5.15 -5.31 -13.27
CA PHE A 92 -4.60 -4.38 -12.29
C PHE A 92 -4.62 -2.94 -12.81
N ARG A 93 -4.45 -2.00 -11.90
CA ARG A 93 -4.27 -0.58 -12.16
C ARG A 93 -2.96 -0.13 -11.53
N HIS A 94 -2.63 1.14 -11.75
CA HIS A 94 -1.45 1.74 -11.14
C HIS A 94 -1.74 3.14 -10.65
N ALA A 95 -0.91 3.58 -9.71
CA ALA A 95 -0.81 4.95 -9.25
C ALA A 95 0.65 5.37 -9.25
N ASP A 96 0.96 6.43 -10.00
CA ASP A 96 2.30 7.00 -10.03
C ASP A 96 2.51 7.89 -8.80
N LEU A 97 3.64 7.67 -8.13
CA LEU A 97 4.20 8.49 -7.08
C LEU A 97 5.31 9.35 -7.70
N ALA A 98 5.15 10.66 -7.60
CA ALA A 98 6.19 11.59 -7.99
C ALA A 98 7.36 11.53 -7.00
N ASP A 99 8.51 12.01 -7.47
CA ASP A 99 9.66 12.34 -6.62
C ASP A 99 9.21 13.19 -5.42
N ALA A 100 9.43 12.69 -4.21
CA ALA A 100 8.93 13.35 -3.01
C ALA A 100 9.76 13.04 -1.76
N ASP A 101 9.83 14.04 -0.89
CA ASP A 101 10.27 13.87 0.48
C ASP A 101 9.12 13.33 1.34
N VAL A 102 9.28 12.14 1.93
CA VAL A 102 8.27 11.53 2.80
C VAL A 102 8.76 11.40 4.24
N GLY A 103 7.83 11.53 5.18
CA GLY A 103 8.07 11.18 6.58
C GLY A 103 7.80 9.69 6.78
N ILE A 104 8.80 8.94 7.24
CA ILE A 104 8.67 7.51 7.53
C ILE A 104 8.61 7.31 9.04
N CYS A 105 7.55 6.66 9.50
CA CYS A 105 7.32 6.29 10.89
C CYS A 105 7.30 4.76 11.01
N TRP A 106 8.21 4.21 11.82
CA TRP A 106 8.24 2.79 12.14
C TRP A 106 7.42 2.56 13.40
N ILE A 107 6.44 1.65 13.29
CA ILE A 107 5.52 1.33 14.36
C ILE A 107 5.74 -0.13 14.75
N TYR A 108 5.94 -0.39 16.04
CA TYR A 108 6.09 -1.74 16.58
C TYR A 108 4.95 -2.05 17.55
N GLY A 109 4.37 -3.24 17.43
CA GLY A 109 3.25 -3.70 18.25
C GLY A 109 2.70 -5.04 17.78
N ASN A 110 1.73 -5.59 18.51
CA ASN A 110 1.03 -6.80 18.10
C ASN A 110 0.06 -6.47 16.94
N ALA A 111 0.07 -7.28 15.88
CA ALA A 111 -0.71 -7.06 14.66
C ALA A 111 -2.23 -6.91 14.90
N THR A 112 -2.77 -7.50 15.97
CA THR A 112 -4.18 -7.36 16.36
C THR A 112 -4.53 -5.97 16.90
N GLN A 113 -3.53 -5.16 17.31
CA GLN A 113 -3.72 -3.82 17.88
C GLN A 113 -3.33 -2.68 16.93
N VAL A 114 -2.41 -2.93 16.00
CA VAL A 114 -2.02 -1.95 14.95
C VAL A 114 -3.14 -1.76 13.92
N ASN A 115 -3.97 -2.79 13.70
CA ASN A 115 -5.08 -2.76 12.76
C ASN A 115 -6.44 -2.39 13.40
N SER A 116 -6.47 -2.07 14.70
CA SER A 116 -7.70 -1.85 15.48
C SER A 116 -7.95 -0.39 15.89
N THR A 117 -7.15 0.57 15.42
CA THR A 117 -7.50 2.00 15.56
C THR A 117 -8.34 2.43 14.36
N GLY A 118 -9.63 2.14 14.46
CA GLY A 118 -10.73 2.71 13.66
C GLY A 118 -11.89 3.00 14.59
#